data_AF-A0AAX0PK24-F1
#
_entry.id   AF-A0AAX0PK24-F1
#
_cell.length_a   1.000
_cell.length_b   1.000
_cell.length_c   1.000
_cell.angle_alpha   90.00
_cell.angle_beta   90.00
_cell.angle_gamma   90.00
#
_symmetry.space_group_name_H-M   'P 1'
#
loop_
_entity.id
_entity.type
_entity.pdbx_description
1 polymer ?
#
loop_
_entity_poly.entity_id
_entity_poly.type
_entity_poly.pdbx_seq_one_letter_code
_entity_poly.pdbx_strand_id
1 'polypeptide(L)'
;MTTFTNKELIKEIKERISSLEFRDDIARRADENALVALEVEPDEREVYELFMEKRFGDLVDRRRVKNGDNEYMAWDMTLGWIVWQ
;
A
#
# COMPACT_ATOMS: atom_id res chain seq x y z
N MET A 1 2.71 11.35 -42.46
CA MET A 1 2.83 10.95 -41.04
C MET A 1 3.86 11.86 -40.40
N THR A 2 3.46 12.67 -39.43
CA THR A 2 4.39 13.51 -38.67
C THR A 2 5.12 12.62 -37.65
N THR A 3 6.43 12.45 -37.83
CA THR A 3 7.26 11.68 -36.91
C THR A 3 7.70 12.60 -35.78
N PHE A 4 7.11 12.45 -34.60
CA PHE A 4 7.47 13.24 -33.43
C PHE A 4 8.75 12.68 -32.80
N THR A 5 9.66 13.56 -32.37
CA THR A 5 10.91 13.11 -31.74
C THR A 5 10.70 12.84 -30.25
N ASN A 6 11.52 11.99 -29.64
CA ASN A 6 11.45 11.70 -28.20
C ASN A 6 11.52 12.97 -27.34
N LYS A 7 12.29 13.98 -27.76
CA LYS A 7 12.40 15.25 -27.04
C LYS A 7 11.08 16.02 -27.06
N GLU A 8 10.36 15.97 -28.18
CA GLU A 8 9.05 16.62 -28.27
C GLU A 8 7.99 15.85 -27.47
N LEU A 9 8.00 14.50 -27.48
CA LEU A 9 7.12 13.68 -26.63
C LEU A 9 7.30 14.03 -25.16
N ILE A 10 8.54 14.11 -24.69
CA ILE A 10 8.86 14.44 -23.30
C ILE A 10 8.38 15.86 -22.95
N LYS A 11 8.53 16.82 -23.87
CA LYS A 11 8.09 18.19 -23.67
C LYS A 11 6.55 18.26 -23.53
N GLU A 12 5.83 17.60 -24.43
CA GLU A 12 4.37 17.55 -24.40
C GLU A 12 3.86 16.91 -23.09
N ILE A 13 4.44 15.77 -22.68
CA ILE A 13 4.07 15.11 -21.42
C ILE A 13 4.30 16.04 -20.22
N LYS A 14 5.42 16.77 -20.19
CA LYS A 14 5.71 17.72 -19.10
C LYS A 14 4.72 18.88 -19.06
N GLU A 15 4.34 19.42 -20.21
CA GLU A 15 3.34 20.49 -20.31
C GLU A 15 1.97 19.99 -19.84
N ARG A 16 1.57 18.79 -20.26
CA ARG A 16 0.31 18.16 -19.83
C ARG A 16 0.26 17.91 -18.32
N ILE A 17 1.33 17.39 -17.73
CA ILE A 17 1.41 17.17 -16.26
C ILE A 17 1.45 18.50 -15.49
N SER A 18 1.96 19.55 -16.12
CA SER A 18 2.01 20.89 -15.52
C SER A 18 0.69 21.66 -15.63
N SER A 19 -0.26 21.18 -16.44
CA SER A 19 -1.58 21.77 -16.58
C SER A 19 -2.33 21.77 -15.24
N LEU A 20 -3.01 22.88 -14.95
CA LEU A 20 -3.83 23.02 -13.75
C LEU A 20 -4.92 21.94 -13.70
N GLU A 21 -5.60 21.71 -14.83
CA GLU A 21 -6.66 20.71 -14.94
C GLU A 21 -6.18 19.31 -14.57
N PHE A 22 -4.95 18.96 -14.96
CA PHE A 22 -4.37 17.65 -14.63
C PHE A 22 -4.03 17.53 -13.14
N ARG A 23 -3.55 18.62 -12.53
CA ARG A 23 -3.26 18.66 -11.09
C ARG A 23 -4.54 18.59 -10.25
N ASP A 24 -5.58 19.30 -10.67
CA ASP A 24 -6.89 19.28 -10.01
C ASP A 24 -7.55 17.89 -10.11
N ASP A 25 -7.42 17.22 -11.26
CA ASP A 25 -7.89 15.84 -11.45
C ASP A 25 -7.17 14.86 -10.51
N ILE A 26 -5.86 15.04 -10.31
CA ILE A 26 -5.08 14.26 -9.34
C ILE A 26 -5.53 14.55 -7.91
N ALA A 27 -5.68 15.83 -7.54
CA ALA A 27 -6.09 16.22 -6.19
C ALA A 27 -7.46 15.61 -5.83
N ARG A 28 -8.43 15.73 -6.73
CA ARG A 28 -9.76 15.14 -6.56
C ARG A 28 -9.71 13.62 -6.40
N ARG A 29 -8.93 12.90 -7.22
CA ARG A 29 -8.75 11.45 -7.08
C ARG A 29 -8.04 11.06 -5.79
N ALA A 30 -7.09 11.88 -5.32
CA ALA A 30 -6.43 11.65 -4.04
C ALA A 30 -7.42 11.78 -2.87
N ASP A 31 -8.31 12.77 -2.92
CA ASP A 31 -9.36 12.95 -1.93
C ASP A 31 -10.38 11.80 -1.97
N GLU A 32 -10.81 11.37 -3.15
CA GLU A 32 -11.68 10.19 -3.34
C GLU A 32 -11.03 8.92 -2.80
N ASN A 33 -9.73 8.70 -3.08
CA ASN A 33 -8.99 7.57 -2.54
C ASN A 33 -8.84 7.63 -1.01
N ALA A 34 -8.66 8.83 -0.44
CA ALA A 34 -8.58 9.00 1.01
C ALA A 34 -9.92 8.67 1.69
N LEU A 35 -11.04 9.06 1.07
CA LEU A 35 -12.38 8.69 1.53
C LEU A 35 -12.59 7.17 1.47
N VAL A 36 -12.22 6.53 0.36
CA VAL A 36 -12.28 5.06 0.23
C VAL A 36 -11.38 4.39 1.25
N ALA A 37 -10.17 4.90 1.50
CA ALA A 37 -9.26 4.37 2.52
C ALA A 37 -9.79 4.52 3.95
N LEU A 38 -10.66 5.51 4.22
CA LEU A 38 -11.36 5.65 5.51
C LEU A 38 -12.54 4.68 5.65
N GLU A 39 -13.19 4.31 4.55
CA GLU A 39 -14.31 3.36 4.54
C GLU A 39 -13.87 1.89 4.55
N VAL A 40 -12.62 1.61 4.18
CA VAL A 40 -12.03 0.28 4.32
C VAL A 40 -11.67 0.06 5.78
N GLU A 41 -12.48 -0.74 6.47
CA GLU A 41 -12.08 -1.32 7.75
C GLU A 41 -10.78 -2.10 7.51
N PRO A 42 -9.67 -1.72 8.16
CA PRO A 42 -8.41 -2.41 7.93
C PRO A 42 -8.57 -3.87 8.37
N ASP A 43 -7.99 -4.80 7.62
CA ASP A 43 -7.98 -6.22 8.01
C ASP A 43 -7.45 -6.30 9.45
N GLU A 44 -8.28 -6.81 10.37
CA GLU A 44 -7.93 -6.90 11.79
C GLU A 44 -6.56 -7.57 11.98
N ARG A 45 -6.23 -8.50 11.09
CA ARG A 45 -4.93 -9.18 11.05
C ARG A 45 -3.79 -8.25 10.68
N GLU A 46 -3.97 -7.37 9.70
CA GLU A 46 -2.98 -6.36 9.32
C GLU A 46 -2.77 -5.34 10.44
N VAL A 47 -3.84 -4.96 11.14
CA VAL A 47 -3.77 -4.10 12.34
C VAL A 47 -2.93 -4.76 13.44
N TYR A 48 -3.16 -6.04 13.70
CA TYR A 48 -2.37 -6.80 14.66
C TYR A 48 -0.90 -6.93 14.24
N GLU A 49 -0.62 -7.23 12.96
CA GLU A 49 0.75 -7.32 12.46
C GLU A 49 1.52 -5.99 12.58
N LEU A 50 0.85 -4.86 12.31
CA LEU A 50 1.38 -3.52 12.53
C LEU A 50 1.60 -3.21 14.02
N PHE A 51 0.71 -3.64 14.89
CA PHE A 51 0.88 -3.50 16.34
C PHE A 51 2.11 -4.28 16.82
N MET A 52 2.27 -5.52 16.37
CA MET A 52 3.42 -6.37 16.73
C MET A 52 4.73 -5.76 16.23
N GLU A 53 4.75 -5.19 15.04
CA GLU A 53 5.92 -4.46 14.50
C GLU A 53 6.30 -3.26 15.34
N LYS A 54 5.33 -2.38 15.63
CA LYS A 54 5.59 -1.16 16.41
C LYS A 54 6.08 -1.48 17.82
N ARG A 55 5.59 -2.57 18.41
CA ARG A 55 5.86 -2.91 19.81
C ARG A 55 7.09 -3.78 20.00
N PHE A 56 7.34 -4.70 19.09
CA PHE A 56 8.37 -5.72 19.27
C PHE A 56 9.42 -5.73 18.16
N GLY A 57 9.18 -5.06 17.03
CA GLY A 57 10.18 -4.88 15.96
C GLY A 57 10.85 -6.20 15.57
N ASP A 58 12.18 -6.24 15.73
CA ASP A 58 13.03 -7.39 15.38
C ASP A 58 12.94 -8.57 16.38
N LEU A 59 12.24 -8.42 17.50
CA LEU A 59 12.07 -9.48 18.50
C LEU A 59 11.04 -10.53 18.07
N VAL A 60 10.30 -10.29 16.99
CA VAL A 60 9.22 -11.16 16.51
C VAL A 60 9.47 -11.55 15.05
N ASP A 61 9.59 -12.85 14.79
CA ASP A 61 9.74 -13.37 13.43
C ASP A 61 8.39 -13.33 12.69
N ARG A 62 8.27 -12.39 11.75
CA ARG A 62 7.08 -12.22 10.89
C ARG A 62 7.22 -12.93 9.53
N ARG A 63 8.29 -13.69 9.31
CA ARG A 63 8.44 -14.42 8.04
C ARG A 63 7.38 -15.51 7.97
N ARG A 64 6.62 -15.53 6.87
CA ARG A 64 5.68 -16.61 6.56
C ARG A 64 6.47 -17.91 6.43
N VAL A 65 6.20 -18.88 7.30
CA VAL A 65 6.78 -20.22 7.18
C VAL A 65 5.98 -20.96 6.12
N LYS A 66 6.63 -21.29 5.00
CA LYS A 66 6.05 -22.15 3.96
C LYS A 66 6.12 -23.61 4.39
N ASN A 67 5.34 -23.99 5.39
CA ASN A 67 5.01 -25.39 5.61
C ASN A 67 3.77 -25.70 4.78
N GLY A 68 3.72 -26.90 4.18
CA GLY A 68 2.84 -27.33 3.08
C GLY A 68 1.32 -27.27 3.29
N ASP A 69 0.87 -26.57 4.32
CA ASP A 69 -0.48 -26.59 4.86
C ASP A 69 -1.03 -25.16 4.97
N ASN A 70 -0.69 -24.30 4.00
CA ASN A 70 -1.15 -22.91 3.86
C ASN A 70 -0.50 -21.93 4.88
N GLU A 71 0.64 -21.37 4.50
CA GLU A 71 1.22 -20.10 4.98
C GLU A 71 0.96 -19.74 6.46
N TYR A 72 1.52 -20.49 7.40
CA TYR A 72 1.42 -20.13 8.82
C TYR A 72 2.63 -19.30 9.27
N MET A 73 2.36 -18.17 9.92
CA MET A 73 3.36 -17.39 10.65
C MET A 73 4.04 -18.28 11.71
N ALA A 74 5.20 -17.88 12.23
CA ALA A 74 5.81 -18.54 13.38
C ALA A 74 4.80 -18.66 14.55
N TRP A 75 4.90 -19.72 15.35
CA TRP A 75 3.96 -20.07 16.43
C TRP A 75 3.64 -18.91 17.38
N ASP A 76 4.63 -18.05 17.67
CA ASP A 76 4.48 -16.88 18.53
C ASP A 76 3.48 -15.84 17.97
N MET A 77 3.45 -15.66 16.65
CA MET A 77 2.50 -14.74 16.00
C MET A 77 1.07 -15.27 16.03
N THR A 78 0.90 -16.59 15.88
CA THR A 78 -0.42 -17.25 15.99
C THR A 78 -0.96 -17.14 17.41
N LEU A 79 -0.14 -17.42 18.43
CA LEU A 79 -0.58 -17.27 19.82
C LEU A 79 -0.91 -15.83 20.17
N GLY A 80 -0.06 -14.88 19.76
CA GLY A 80 -0.33 -13.47 20.02
C GLY A 80 -1.63 -13.00 19.35
N TRP A 81 -1.98 -13.54 18.18
CA TRP A 81 -3.24 -13.25 17.49
C TRP A 81 -4.44 -13.77 18.28
N ILE A 82 -4.38 -15.04 18.74
CA ILE A 82 -5.45 -15.66 19.54
C ILE A 82 -5.70 -14.89 20.85
N VAL A 83 -4.65 -14.33 21.46
CA VAL A 83 -4.76 -13.54 22.70
C VAL A 83 -5.27 -12.12 22.44
N TRP A 84 -5.08 -11.60 21.23
CA TRP A 84 -5.47 -10.24 20.86
C TRP A 84 -6.95 -10.11 20.48
N GLN A 85 -7.54 -11.18 19.93
CA GLN A 85 -8.97 -11.32 19.63
C GLN A 85 -9.81 -11.50 20.91
#